data_AF-A0A0D0AZB2-F1
#
_entry.id   AF-A0A0D0AZB2-F1
#
_cell.length_a   1.000
_cell.length_b   1.000
_cell.length_c   1.000
_cell.angle_alpha   90.00
_cell.angle_beta   90.00
_cell.angle_gamma   90.00
#
_symmetry.space_group_name_H-M   'P 1'
#
loop_
_entity.id
_entity.type
_entity.pdbx_description
1 polymer ?
#
loop_
_entity_poly.entity_id
_entity_poly.type
_entity_poly.pdbx_seq_one_letter_code
_entity_poly.pdbx_strand_id
1 'polypeptide(L)'
;MSLARLKGAAAYLDESQGTVSIEAAVEDQDEEVESLLNSFDVDKQAACGTLRPVGADEATAPPSKHRKVAARLMDHVQLSSSLETASAGVVVDTTLSDYQRYWNQFKDFCAAIEKVKSAQDVDGLWPDLPADFPTWIALWIMDK
;
A
#
# COMPACT_ATOMS: atom_id res chain seq x y z
N MET A 1 46.37 14.98 -17.55
CA MET A 1 44.97 15.32 -17.22
C MET A 1 44.97 15.95 -15.83
N SER A 2 44.36 17.14 -15.69
CA SER A 2 44.52 18.01 -14.51
C SER A 2 43.76 17.49 -13.28
N LEU A 3 44.46 17.44 -12.13
CA LEU A 3 43.93 17.16 -10.78
C LEU A 3 42.75 18.06 -10.36
N ALA A 4 42.54 19.20 -11.04
CA ALA A 4 41.42 20.11 -10.78
C ALA A 4 40.05 19.49 -11.10
N ARG A 5 39.96 18.49 -11.99
CA ARG A 5 38.71 17.78 -12.31
C ARG A 5 38.27 16.77 -11.24
N LEU A 6 39.14 16.40 -10.30
CA LEU A 6 38.85 15.42 -9.24
C LEU A 6 38.20 16.03 -7.99
N LYS A 7 38.15 17.37 -7.85
CA LYS A 7 37.54 18.02 -6.68
C LYS A 7 36.04 17.75 -6.55
N GLY A 8 35.32 17.68 -7.67
CA GLY A 8 33.89 17.35 -7.66
C GLY A 8 33.65 15.89 -7.27
N ALA A 9 34.40 14.96 -7.87
CA ALA A 9 34.29 13.53 -7.57
C ALA A 9 34.64 13.20 -6.10
N ALA A 10 35.62 13.89 -5.52
CA ALA A 10 35.96 13.75 -4.11
C ALA A 10 34.85 14.26 -3.17
N ALA A 11 34.18 15.37 -3.52
CA ALA A 11 33.07 15.90 -2.74
C ALA A 11 31.85 14.96 -2.76
N TYR A 12 31.53 14.35 -3.90
CA TYR A 12 30.46 13.35 -3.99
C TYR A 12 30.75 12.09 -3.18
N LEU A 13 32.03 11.66 -3.12
CA LEU A 13 32.43 10.52 -2.29
C LEU A 13 32.28 10.84 -0.79
N ASP A 14 32.68 12.03 -0.36
CA ASP A 14 32.55 12.49 1.03
C ASP A 14 31.09 12.60 1.48
N GLU A 15 30.22 13.14 0.60
CA GLU A 15 28.76 13.20 0.83
C GLU A 15 28.15 11.79 0.91
N SER A 16 28.56 10.86 0.05
CA SER A 16 28.06 9.49 0.06
C SER A 16 28.48 8.69 1.30
N GLN A 17 29.69 8.93 1.84
CA GLN A 17 30.20 8.27 3.04
C GLN A 17 29.40 8.62 4.31
N GLY A 18 28.76 9.79 4.35
CA GLY A 18 27.88 10.18 5.46
C GLY A 18 26.43 9.73 5.31
N THR A 19 26.00 9.37 4.11
CA THR A 19 24.58 9.16 3.78
C THR A 19 24.19 7.68 3.73
N VAL A 20 25.12 6.80 3.35
CA VAL A 20 24.87 5.36 3.26
C VAL A 20 25.82 4.64 4.20
N SER A 21 25.29 4.13 5.31
CA SER A 21 26.04 3.27 6.22
C SER A 21 26.17 1.88 5.62
N ILE A 22 27.31 1.24 5.87
CA ILE A 22 27.57 -0.14 5.41
C ILE A 22 26.56 -1.09 6.04
N GLU A 23 26.15 -0.84 7.27
CA GLU A 23 25.12 -1.60 7.98
C GLU A 23 23.77 -1.55 7.25
N ALA A 24 23.38 -0.38 6.72
CA ALA A 24 22.14 -0.25 5.93
C ALA A 24 22.21 -1.06 4.62
N ALA A 25 23.39 -1.11 3.97
CA ALA A 25 23.59 -1.93 2.78
C ALA A 25 23.60 -3.43 3.08
N VAL A 26 24.09 -3.84 4.26
CA VAL A 26 24.06 -5.23 4.72
C VAL A 26 22.63 -5.66 5.08
N GLU A 27 21.87 -4.80 5.77
CA GLU A 27 20.48 -5.06 6.13
C GLU A 27 19.60 -5.24 4.88
N ASP A 28 19.71 -4.34 3.90
CA ASP A 28 19.00 -4.43 2.61
C ASP A 28 19.34 -5.75 1.88
N GLN A 29 20.60 -6.15 1.90
CA GLN A 29 21.04 -7.41 1.30
C GLN A 29 20.50 -8.64 2.05
N ASP A 30 20.49 -8.62 3.38
CA ASP A 30 19.97 -9.72 4.20
C ASP A 30 18.45 -9.87 4.00
N GLU A 31 17.70 -8.77 3.86
CA GLU A 31 16.27 -8.77 3.54
C GLU A 31 15.98 -9.38 2.16
N GLU A 32 16.76 -9.01 1.12
CA GLU A 32 16.62 -9.61 -0.20
C GLU A 32 16.87 -11.12 -0.19
N VAL A 33 17.90 -11.56 0.55
CA VAL A 33 18.24 -12.99 0.68
C VAL A 33 17.14 -13.75 1.40
N GLU A 34 16.60 -13.20 2.48
CA GLU A 34 15.51 -13.83 3.23
C GLU A 34 14.24 -13.96 2.38
N SER A 35 13.89 -12.91 1.63
CA SER A 35 12.74 -12.91 0.71
C SER A 35 12.87 -14.00 -0.36
N LEU A 36 14.07 -14.13 -0.95
CA LEU A 36 14.34 -15.14 -1.97
C LEU A 36 14.24 -16.56 -1.40
N LEU A 37 14.78 -16.80 -0.21
CA LEU A 37 14.70 -18.11 0.46
C LEU A 37 13.25 -18.48 0.81
N ASN A 38 12.48 -17.51 1.31
CA ASN A 38 11.06 -17.70 1.60
C ASN A 38 10.26 -18.03 0.32
N SER A 39 10.58 -17.41 -0.81
CA SER A 39 9.95 -17.74 -2.10
C SER A 39 10.19 -19.21 -2.50
N PHE A 40 11.42 -19.71 -2.34
CA PHE A 40 11.73 -21.11 -2.65
C PHE A 40 11.00 -22.09 -1.74
N ASP A 41 10.83 -21.75 -0.47
CA ASP A 41 10.08 -22.59 0.47
C ASP A 41 8.59 -22.62 0.14
N VAL A 42 7.99 -21.49 -0.28
CA VAL A 42 6.60 -21.44 -0.74
C VAL A 42 6.42 -22.29 -2.01
N ASP A 43 7.31 -22.13 -2.99
CA ASP A 43 7.26 -22.90 -4.24
C ASP A 43 7.44 -24.40 -3.99
N LYS A 44 8.35 -24.77 -3.08
CA LYS A 44 8.57 -26.17 -2.69
C LYS A 44 7.35 -26.75 -1.97
N GLN A 45 6.71 -25.99 -1.08
CA GLN A 45 5.49 -26.44 -0.41
C GLN A 45 4.29 -26.53 -1.37
N ALA A 46 4.23 -25.68 -2.39
CA ALA A 46 3.25 -25.75 -3.47
C ALA A 46 3.48 -26.99 -4.36
N ALA A 47 4.73 -27.24 -4.76
CA ALA A 47 5.11 -28.39 -5.57
C ALA A 47 4.96 -29.73 -4.83
N CYS A 48 5.18 -29.75 -3.51
CA CYS A 48 4.97 -30.93 -2.66
C CYS A 48 3.49 -31.11 -2.24
N GLY A 49 2.57 -30.26 -2.73
CA GLY A 49 1.14 -30.34 -2.42
C GLY A 49 0.79 -30.10 -0.95
N THR A 50 1.70 -29.51 -0.17
CA THR A 50 1.50 -29.21 1.25
C THR A 50 0.69 -27.93 1.45
N LEU A 51 0.78 -26.99 0.51
CA LEU A 51 -0.11 -25.82 0.44
C LEU A 51 -1.36 -26.20 -0.35
N ARG A 52 -2.44 -26.55 0.34
CA ARG A 52 -3.77 -26.63 -0.28
C ARG A 52 -4.24 -25.22 -0.65
N PRO A 53 -4.83 -25.01 -1.84
CA PRO A 53 -5.52 -23.75 -2.14
C PRO A 53 -6.60 -23.52 -1.07
N VAL A 54 -6.64 -22.30 -0.55
CA VAL A 54 -7.64 -21.86 0.43
C VAL A 54 -9.02 -22.00 -0.23
N GLY A 55 -9.74 -23.09 0.06
CA GLY A 55 -11.09 -23.30 -0.46
C GLY A 55 -11.58 -24.74 -0.66
N ALA A 56 -10.79 -25.79 -0.40
CA ALA A 56 -11.25 -27.17 -0.63
C ALA A 56 -11.14 -28.07 0.62
N ASP A 57 -12.30 -28.36 1.18
CA ASP A 57 -12.69 -29.51 2.00
C ASP A 57 -11.99 -29.76 3.34
N GLU A 58 -12.79 -29.47 4.36
CA GLU A 58 -12.81 -29.99 5.72
C GLU A 58 -12.83 -31.54 5.74
N ALA A 59 -12.29 -32.10 6.82
CA ALA A 59 -12.26 -33.50 7.23
C ALA A 59 -11.03 -34.34 6.85
N THR A 60 -10.31 -34.71 7.92
CA THR A 60 -9.56 -35.98 8.14
C THR A 60 -8.02 -35.92 8.06
N ALA A 61 -7.37 -35.42 9.12
CA ALA A 61 -6.03 -35.88 9.54
C ALA A 61 -5.80 -35.61 11.05
N PRO A 62 -5.05 -36.47 11.78
CA PRO A 62 -4.99 -36.50 13.25
C PRO A 62 -4.10 -35.37 13.84
N PRO A 63 -4.30 -34.97 15.11
CA PRO A 63 -3.69 -33.78 15.67
C PRO A 63 -2.19 -33.98 15.94
N SER A 64 -1.34 -33.22 15.24
CA SER A 64 0.05 -33.06 15.65
C SER A 64 0.12 -32.21 16.92
N LYS A 65 0.78 -32.76 17.94
CA LYS A 65 1.10 -32.07 19.18
C LYS A 65 2.14 -31.01 18.84
N HIS A 66 1.92 -29.76 19.29
CA HIS A 66 2.73 -28.56 19.05
C HIS A 66 2.38 -27.69 17.83
N ARG A 67 1.20 -27.06 17.85
CA ARG A 67 1.13 -25.59 17.84
C ARG A 67 -0.25 -25.19 18.36
N LYS A 68 -0.26 -24.51 19.51
CA LYS A 68 -1.47 -24.00 20.14
C LYS A 68 -2.28 -23.21 19.12
N VAL A 69 -3.40 -23.77 18.69
CA VAL A 69 -4.50 -23.09 18.00
C VAL A 69 -5.22 -22.20 19.04
N ALA A 70 -4.46 -21.36 19.75
CA ALA A 70 -4.95 -20.35 20.66
C ALA A 70 -5.03 -18.97 19.97
N ALA A 71 -5.18 -18.97 18.65
CA ALA A 71 -5.40 -17.79 17.82
C ALA A 71 -6.73 -17.86 17.05
N ARG A 72 -7.55 -18.90 17.29
CA ARG A 72 -8.96 -18.92 16.86
C ARG A 72 -9.78 -18.43 18.04
N LEU A 73 -10.46 -17.30 17.87
CA LEU A 73 -11.00 -16.43 18.94
C LEU A 73 -9.94 -15.61 19.67
N MET A 74 -9.14 -14.82 18.95
CA MET A 74 -9.00 -13.44 19.46
C MET A 74 -10.42 -12.89 19.48
N ASP A 75 -10.89 -12.56 20.67
CA ASP A 75 -12.23 -12.06 20.93
C ASP A 75 -12.54 -10.98 19.88
N HIS A 76 -13.66 -11.10 19.15
CA HIS A 76 -13.96 -10.21 18.01
C HIS A 76 -13.90 -8.74 18.43
N VAL A 77 -14.14 -8.47 19.72
CA VAL A 77 -14.01 -7.18 20.40
C VAL A 77 -12.55 -6.69 20.50
N GLN A 78 -11.60 -7.57 20.79
CA GLN A 78 -10.17 -7.22 20.81
C GLN A 78 -9.63 -7.00 19.40
N LEU A 79 -10.09 -7.77 18.41
CA LEU A 79 -9.73 -7.54 17.02
C LEU A 79 -10.30 -6.22 16.50
N SER A 80 -11.58 -5.92 16.76
CA SER A 80 -12.17 -4.64 16.37
C SER A 80 -11.51 -3.46 17.08
N SER A 81 -11.21 -3.57 18.37
CA SER A 81 -10.50 -2.52 19.11
C SER A 81 -9.08 -2.31 18.59
N SER A 82 -8.37 -3.39 18.24
CA SER A 82 -7.02 -3.31 17.67
C SER A 82 -7.05 -2.73 16.26
N LEU A 83 -8.07 -3.08 15.45
CA LEU A 83 -8.28 -2.51 14.11
C LEU A 83 -8.67 -1.04 14.19
N GLU A 84 -9.56 -0.64 15.10
CA GLU A 84 -9.90 0.75 15.36
C GLU A 84 -8.66 1.55 15.76
N THR A 85 -7.86 1.02 16.68
CA THR A 85 -6.60 1.66 17.13
C THR A 85 -5.57 1.73 16.01
N ALA A 86 -5.44 0.67 15.19
CA ALA A 86 -4.55 0.66 14.03
C ALA A 86 -5.03 1.60 12.92
N SER A 87 -6.35 1.80 12.79
CA SER A 87 -6.96 2.74 11.86
C SER A 87 -6.95 4.19 12.36
N ALA A 88 -6.88 4.38 13.68
CA ALA A 88 -6.81 5.68 14.35
C ALA A 88 -5.43 6.31 14.09
N GLY A 89 -5.36 7.09 13.02
CA GLY A 89 -4.11 7.71 12.53
C GLY A 89 -3.84 7.48 11.05
N VAL A 90 -4.61 6.59 10.39
CA VAL A 90 -4.51 6.39 8.93
C VAL A 90 -5.11 7.57 8.17
N VAL A 91 -6.17 8.18 8.71
CA VAL A 91 -6.69 9.46 8.22
C VAL A 91 -6.22 10.55 9.17
N VAL A 92 -5.02 11.06 8.92
CA VAL A 92 -4.51 12.27 9.56
C VAL A 92 -5.39 13.45 9.10
N ASP A 93 -5.58 14.48 9.91
CA ASP A 93 -6.35 15.69 9.54
C ASP A 93 -5.89 16.28 8.20
N THR A 94 -4.61 16.13 7.88
CA THR A 94 -4.01 16.50 6.59
C THR A 94 -4.62 15.71 5.43
N THR A 95 -4.80 14.40 5.59
CA THR A 95 -5.38 13.51 4.57
C THR A 95 -6.84 13.90 4.30
N LEU A 96 -7.61 14.22 5.34
CA LEU A 96 -8.99 14.68 5.18
C LEU A 96 -9.06 16.02 4.47
N SER A 97 -8.17 16.95 4.82
CA SER A 97 -8.04 18.25 4.15
C SER A 97 -7.66 18.07 2.67
N ASP A 98 -6.73 17.17 2.37
CA ASP A 98 -6.32 16.84 1.01
C ASP A 98 -7.48 16.24 0.20
N TYR A 99 -8.24 15.31 0.76
CA TYR A 99 -9.43 14.75 0.12
C TYR A 99 -10.47 15.82 -0.17
N GLN A 100 -10.73 16.72 0.78
CA GLN A 100 -11.66 17.82 0.56
C GLN A 100 -11.17 18.78 -0.54
N ARG A 101 -9.87 19.08 -0.56
CA ARG A 101 -9.25 19.89 -1.62
C ARG A 101 -9.39 19.22 -2.98
N TYR A 102 -9.08 17.93 -3.07
CA TYR A 102 -9.20 17.15 -4.30
C TYR A 102 -10.64 17.06 -4.79
N TRP A 103 -11.58 16.84 -3.89
CA TRP A 103 -13.01 16.84 -4.21
C TRP A 103 -13.45 18.17 -4.80
N ASN A 104 -13.06 19.30 -4.18
CA ASN A 104 -13.41 20.62 -4.72
C ASN A 104 -12.81 20.84 -6.12
N GLN A 105 -11.55 20.47 -6.35
CA GLN A 105 -10.92 20.56 -7.68
C GLN A 105 -11.63 19.69 -8.72
N PHE A 106 -12.05 18.48 -8.34
CA PHE A 106 -12.81 17.61 -9.22
C PHE A 106 -14.18 18.21 -9.57
N LYS A 107 -14.88 18.82 -8.60
CA LYS A 107 -16.17 19.48 -8.85
C LYS A 107 -16.03 20.64 -9.84
N ASP A 108 -14.99 21.45 -9.68
CA ASP A 108 -14.68 22.54 -10.62
C ASP A 108 -14.35 22.01 -12.02
N PHE A 109 -13.59 20.91 -12.11
CA PHE A 109 -13.30 20.23 -13.36
C PHE A 109 -14.57 19.73 -14.05
N CYS A 110 -15.47 19.06 -13.32
CA CYS A 110 -16.74 18.58 -13.87
C CYS A 110 -17.60 19.70 -14.47
N ALA A 111 -17.59 20.89 -13.85
CA ALA A 111 -18.26 22.07 -14.39
C ALA A 111 -17.53 22.60 -15.64
N ALA A 112 -16.20 22.61 -15.64
CA ALA A 112 -15.38 23.06 -16.77
C ALA A 112 -15.55 22.19 -18.03
N ILE A 113 -15.72 20.87 -17.88
CA ILE A 113 -16.01 19.94 -18.99
C ILE A 113 -17.51 19.83 -19.31
N GLU A 114 -18.33 20.74 -18.76
CA GLU A 114 -19.77 20.86 -18.98
C GLU A 114 -20.58 19.58 -18.67
N LYS A 115 -20.04 18.68 -17.82
CA LYS A 115 -20.78 17.49 -17.36
C LYS A 115 -21.83 17.83 -16.30
N VAL A 116 -21.61 18.92 -15.58
CA VAL A 116 -22.56 19.53 -14.65
C VAL A 116 -22.66 21.04 -14.91
N LYS A 117 -23.75 21.69 -14.51
CA LYS A 117 -23.93 23.14 -14.73
C LYS A 117 -23.15 23.97 -13.71
N SER A 118 -23.04 23.46 -12.49
CA SER A 118 -22.31 24.07 -11.39
C SER A 118 -21.54 23.00 -10.62
N ALA A 119 -20.40 23.37 -10.04
CA ALA A 119 -19.61 22.49 -9.18
C ALA A 119 -20.44 21.88 -8.04
N GLN A 120 -21.42 22.62 -7.52
CA GLN A 120 -22.30 22.14 -6.42
C GLN A 120 -23.27 21.04 -6.87
N ASP A 121 -23.57 20.92 -8.17
CA ASP A 121 -24.53 19.93 -8.67
C ASP A 121 -23.97 18.49 -8.53
N VAL A 122 -22.64 18.34 -8.43
CA VAL A 122 -21.97 17.05 -8.24
C VAL A 122 -22.39 16.40 -6.92
N ASP A 123 -22.53 17.19 -5.86
CA ASP A 123 -22.91 16.68 -4.53
C ASP A 123 -24.38 16.17 -4.53
N GLY A 124 -25.21 16.66 -5.46
CA GLY A 124 -26.59 16.22 -5.66
C GLY A 124 -26.76 14.96 -6.51
N LEU A 125 -25.67 14.41 -7.06
CA LEU A 125 -25.71 13.17 -7.85
C LEU A 125 -25.90 11.93 -6.98
N TRP A 126 -25.62 11.99 -5.68
CA TRP A 126 -25.89 10.89 -4.77
C TRP A 126 -27.38 10.87 -4.37
N PRO A 127 -28.07 9.72 -4.38
CA PRO A 127 -27.54 8.35 -4.56
C PRO A 127 -27.45 7.86 -6.02
N ASP A 128 -28.06 8.58 -6.96
CA ASP A 128 -28.21 8.14 -8.35
C ASP A 128 -27.04 8.61 -9.24
N LEU A 129 -25.85 8.06 -8.97
CA LEU A 129 -24.65 8.41 -9.74
C LEU A 129 -24.80 8.04 -11.23
N PRO A 130 -24.44 8.94 -12.16
CA PRO A 130 -24.41 8.62 -13.58
C PRO A 130 -23.46 7.46 -13.88
N ALA A 131 -23.83 6.60 -14.83
CA ALA A 131 -22.98 5.49 -15.28
C ALA A 131 -21.60 5.97 -15.80
N ASP A 132 -21.54 7.20 -16.33
CA ASP A 132 -20.32 7.81 -16.85
C ASP A 132 -19.44 8.47 -15.76
N PHE A 133 -19.90 8.52 -14.51
CA PHE A 133 -19.17 9.19 -13.43
C PHE A 133 -17.74 8.65 -13.23
N PRO A 134 -17.47 7.32 -13.29
CA PRO A 134 -16.11 6.80 -13.26
C PRO A 134 -15.23 7.32 -14.41
N THR A 135 -15.81 7.55 -15.60
CA THR A 135 -15.09 8.14 -16.73
C THR A 135 -14.69 9.59 -16.45
N TRP A 136 -15.52 10.37 -15.75
CA TRP A 136 -15.20 11.76 -15.40
C TRP A 136 -14.02 11.82 -14.43
N ILE A 137 -13.96 10.90 -13.46
CA ILE A 137 -12.81 10.75 -12.56
C ILE A 137 -11.55 10.41 -13.34
N ALA A 138 -11.61 9.46 -14.28
CA ALA A 138 -10.47 9.11 -15.11
C ALA A 138 -9.97 10.30 -15.94
N LEU A 139 -10.88 11.07 -16.54
CA LEU A 139 -10.53 12.30 -17.27
C LEU A 139 -9.86 13.33 -16.37
N TRP A 140 -10.35 13.52 -15.14
CA TRP A 140 -9.75 14.44 -14.17
C TRP A 140 -8.34 14.01 -13.75
N ILE A 141 -8.10 12.71 -13.55
CA ILE A 141 -6.77 12.19 -13.22
C ILE A 141 -5.80 12.39 -14.39
N MET A 142 -6.26 12.27 -15.64
CA MET A 142 -5.44 12.45 -16.84
C MET A 142 -5.16 13.93 -17.19
N ASP A 143 -5.98 14.87 -16.71
CA ASP A 143 -5.81 16.31 -16.90
C ASP A 143 -4.70 16.90 -15.99
N LYS A 144 -4.31 16.16 -14.94
CA LYS A 144 -3.25 16.53 -14.00
C LYS A 144 -1.86 16.05 -14.42
#